data_AF-A0A4Y6V129-F1
#
_entry.id   AF-A0A4Y6V129-F1
#
_cell.length_a   1.000
_cell.length_b   1.000
_cell.length_c   1.000
_cell.angle_alpha   90.00
_cell.angle_beta   90.00
_cell.angle_gamma   90.00
#
_symmetry.space_group_name_H-M   'P 1'
#
loop_
_entity.id
_entity.type
_entity.pdbx_description
1 polymer ?
#
loop_
_entity_poly.entity_id
_entity_poly.type
_entity_poly.pdbx_seq_one_letter_code
_entity_poly.pdbx_strand_id
1 'polypeptide(L)'
;MAGLNGRVHDLPGVGSALGGFGAVVTFGEEIRKNDWIGYRRIVKVWPYADAASGGFDKIEELAGRIEAALHEAVLHSEPEAGAVGEAQSFACVYVGSADGDRADALLGGLTRGLRFAVYRQPAGVPADAGPAGAELTALAKLSSELLGSDWHVAADRWPNAVKRPCVLWRLSGSRKVTAKPSAFDVRRTYAAHVLGRGPAEERAALERLTQRLSGAQRLEASAPGTRGATIADVVADLEADGFVKGQLRLDVLERAAAAPVRPGEPDPPVRIGYVGFKQAD
;
A
#
# COMPACT_ATOMS: atom_id res chain seq x y z
N MET A 1 15.53 12.25 17.91
CA MET A 1 14.05 12.25 18.06
C MET A 1 13.70 12.96 19.36
N ALA A 2 13.14 14.17 19.29
CA ALA A 2 12.65 14.86 20.47
C ALA A 2 11.26 14.31 20.80
N GLY A 3 11.19 13.42 21.79
CA GLY A 3 9.93 12.83 22.28
C GLY A 3 8.96 13.90 22.75
N LEU A 4 7.66 13.59 22.73
CA LEU A 4 6.65 14.41 23.38
C LEU A 4 7.00 14.47 24.88
N ASN A 5 7.41 15.63 25.39
CA ASN A 5 7.70 15.81 26.83
C ASN A 5 6.39 15.89 27.67
N GLY A 6 5.25 15.50 27.09
CA GLY A 6 3.94 15.40 27.74
C GLY A 6 3.56 13.94 27.97
N ARG A 7 2.47 13.70 28.73
CA ARG A 7 2.01 12.33 29.01
C ARG A 7 1.22 11.78 27.83
N VAL A 8 1.55 10.57 27.38
CA VAL A 8 0.76 9.80 26.43
C VAL A 8 -0.02 8.77 27.23
N HIS A 9 -1.34 8.80 27.11
CA HIS A 9 -2.23 7.89 27.81
C HIS A 9 -2.97 7.02 26.79
N ASP A 10 -3.24 5.77 27.17
CA ASP A 10 -4.43 5.07 26.63
C ASP A 10 -5.70 5.78 27.14
N LEU A 11 -6.89 5.24 26.88
CA LEU A 11 -8.15 5.81 27.40
C LEU A 11 -8.02 6.12 28.92
N PRO A 12 -8.05 7.39 29.35
CA PRO A 12 -7.93 7.74 30.75
C PRO A 12 -9.10 7.15 31.54
N GLY A 13 -8.85 6.77 32.79
CA GLY A 13 -9.92 6.31 33.68
C GLY A 13 -11.01 7.39 33.84
N VAL A 14 -12.25 6.94 34.02
CA VAL A 14 -13.41 7.85 34.22
C VAL A 14 -13.14 8.80 35.39
N GLY A 15 -13.26 10.11 35.16
CA GLY A 15 -13.02 11.15 36.17
C GLY A 15 -11.57 11.65 36.27
N SER A 16 -10.66 11.16 35.42
CA SER A 16 -9.30 11.70 35.31
C SER A 16 -9.29 12.91 34.37
N ALA A 17 -8.92 14.08 34.89
CA ALA A 17 -8.65 15.26 34.07
C ALA A 17 -7.19 15.24 33.58
N LEU A 18 -6.98 15.54 32.31
CA LEU A 18 -5.65 15.73 31.74
C LEU A 18 -5.17 17.14 32.07
N GLY A 19 -4.55 17.31 33.23
CA GLY A 19 -3.86 18.56 33.57
C GLY A 19 -2.63 18.75 32.67
N GLY A 20 -2.43 19.95 32.14
CA GLY A 20 -1.32 20.26 31.26
C GLY A 20 -1.62 19.95 29.78
N PHE A 21 -0.72 19.19 29.15
CA PHE A 21 -0.87 18.73 27.77
C PHE A 21 -0.47 17.25 27.62
N GLY A 22 -1.05 16.58 26.63
CA GLY A 22 -0.82 15.15 26.39
C GLY A 22 -1.49 14.64 25.12
N ALA A 23 -1.58 13.32 24.96
CA ALA A 23 -2.31 12.69 23.88
C ALA A 23 -3.03 11.42 24.34
N VAL A 24 -4.22 11.16 23.77
CA VAL A 24 -4.98 9.92 23.96
C VAL A 24 -5.06 9.15 22.65
N VAL A 25 -4.85 7.84 22.69
CA VAL A 25 -4.98 6.97 21.51
C VAL A 25 -6.26 6.14 21.61
N THR A 26 -6.99 6.05 20.50
CA THR A 26 -8.19 5.21 20.39
C THR A 26 -8.18 4.42 19.08
N PHE A 27 -8.68 3.19 19.12
CA PHE A 27 -8.73 2.31 17.97
C PHE A 27 -10.12 2.30 17.36
N GLY A 28 -10.19 2.50 16.04
CA GLY A 28 -11.37 2.25 15.23
C GLY A 28 -11.40 0.82 14.70
N GLU A 29 -12.37 0.56 13.80
CA GLU A 29 -12.58 -0.75 13.20
C GLU A 29 -11.38 -1.21 12.34
N GLU A 30 -11.11 -2.51 12.38
CA GLU A 30 -10.17 -3.19 11.49
C GLU A 30 -10.92 -3.74 10.27
N ILE A 31 -10.48 -3.33 9.08
CA ILE A 31 -11.10 -3.71 7.83
C ILE A 31 -10.04 -4.37 6.95
N ARG A 32 -10.30 -5.60 6.49
CA ARG A 32 -9.49 -6.21 5.42
C ARG A 32 -9.67 -5.40 4.14
N LYS A 33 -8.59 -4.81 3.61
CA LYS A 33 -8.67 -4.02 2.37
C LYS A 33 -8.64 -4.90 1.15
N ASN A 34 -7.56 -5.66 0.99
CA ASN A 34 -7.33 -6.60 -0.09
C ASN A 34 -6.07 -7.43 0.22
N ASP A 35 -5.76 -8.38 -0.66
CA ASP A 35 -4.69 -9.37 -0.41
C ASP A 35 -3.27 -8.83 -0.59
N TRP A 36 -3.10 -7.60 -1.08
CA TRP A 36 -1.79 -7.00 -1.39
C TRP A 36 -1.43 -5.81 -0.47
N ILE A 37 -2.41 -5.05 0.02
CA ILE A 37 -2.25 -4.07 1.12
C ILE A 37 -2.38 -4.75 2.49
N GLY A 38 -3.24 -5.77 2.58
CA GLY A 38 -3.56 -6.48 3.81
C GLY A 38 -4.69 -5.82 4.62
N TYR A 39 -4.51 -5.73 5.93
CA TYR A 39 -5.51 -5.17 6.85
C TYR A 39 -5.26 -3.69 7.07
N ARG A 40 -6.33 -2.90 7.19
CA ARG A 40 -6.28 -1.49 7.59
C ARG A 40 -7.07 -1.29 8.87
N ARG A 41 -6.44 -0.72 9.89
CA ARG A 41 -7.11 -0.20 11.08
C ARG A 41 -6.99 1.32 11.10
N ILE A 42 -8.06 2.02 11.46
CA ILE A 42 -7.98 3.45 11.73
C ILE A 42 -7.63 3.63 13.21
N VAL A 43 -6.54 4.33 13.50
CA VAL A 43 -6.16 4.78 14.83
C VAL A 43 -6.44 6.27 14.91
N LYS A 44 -7.17 6.71 15.94
CA LYS A 44 -7.34 8.13 16.22
C LYS A 44 -6.42 8.54 17.37
N VAL A 45 -5.62 9.58 17.14
CA VAL A 45 -4.78 10.21 18.15
C VAL A 45 -5.36 11.58 18.47
N TRP A 46 -5.56 11.84 19.75
CA TRP A 46 -6.20 13.05 20.27
C TRP A 46 -5.21 13.82 21.12
N PRO A 47 -4.48 14.81 20.57
CA PRO A 47 -3.75 15.79 21.38
C PRO A 47 -4.72 16.54 22.30
N TYR A 48 -4.29 16.75 23.55
CA TYR A 48 -5.01 17.55 24.55
C TYR A 48 -4.11 18.65 25.09
N ALA A 49 -4.70 19.81 25.33
CA ALA A 49 -4.08 20.88 26.11
C ALA A 49 -5.14 21.67 26.87
N ASP A 50 -4.86 22.00 28.13
CA ASP A 50 -5.65 22.97 28.88
C ASP A 50 -5.34 24.41 28.44
N ALA A 51 -6.20 25.35 28.84
CA ALA A 51 -6.03 26.76 28.48
C ALA A 51 -4.75 27.37 29.09
N ALA A 52 -4.34 26.92 30.29
CA ALA A 52 -3.14 27.42 30.97
C ALA A 52 -1.84 26.98 30.27
N SER A 53 -1.89 25.88 29.52
CA SER A 53 -0.76 25.26 28.81
C SER A 53 -0.69 25.64 27.33
N GLY A 54 -1.48 26.63 26.91
CA GLY A 54 -1.47 27.19 25.55
C GLY A 54 -2.62 26.75 24.65
N GLY A 55 -3.58 25.96 25.16
CA GLY A 55 -4.83 25.65 24.44
C GLY A 55 -4.64 25.17 23.01
N PHE A 56 -5.33 25.80 22.04
CA PHE A 56 -5.28 25.40 20.63
C PHE A 56 -3.91 25.60 19.97
N ASP A 57 -3.12 26.59 20.39
CA ASP A 57 -1.76 26.76 19.86
C ASP A 57 -0.88 25.57 20.24
N LYS A 58 -1.02 25.07 21.48
CA LYS A 58 -0.35 23.85 21.91
C LYS A 58 -0.88 22.62 21.17
N ILE A 59 -2.16 22.55 20.85
CA ILE A 59 -2.73 21.45 20.06
C ILE A 59 -2.15 21.43 18.65
N GLU A 60 -2.02 22.58 18.00
CA GLU A 60 -1.41 22.69 16.67
C GLU A 60 0.05 22.21 16.69
N GLU A 61 0.83 22.65 17.70
CA GLU A 61 2.21 22.18 17.91
C GLU A 61 2.27 20.65 18.09
N LEU A 62 1.43 20.10 18.96
CA LEU A 62 1.38 18.66 19.23
C LEU A 62 0.94 17.88 17.99
N ALA A 63 -0.05 18.38 17.26
CA ALA A 63 -0.56 17.74 16.05
C ALA A 63 0.52 17.65 14.99
N GLY A 64 1.24 18.74 14.72
CA GLY A 64 2.36 18.73 13.78
C GLY A 64 3.47 17.75 14.18
N ARG A 65 3.77 17.66 15.48
CA ARG A 65 4.77 16.69 15.99
C ARG A 65 4.31 15.24 15.89
N ILE A 66 3.05 14.96 16.19
CA ILE A 66 2.46 13.61 16.09
C ILE A 66 2.40 13.19 14.63
N GLU A 67 1.94 14.07 13.74
CA GLU A 67 1.91 13.83 12.30
C GLU A 67 3.32 13.55 11.78
N ALA A 68 4.30 14.41 12.07
CA ALA A 68 5.68 14.23 11.62
C ALA A 68 6.33 12.93 12.16
N ALA A 69 5.90 12.45 13.32
CA ALA A 69 6.42 11.22 13.93
C ALA A 69 5.76 9.94 13.40
N LEU A 70 4.47 10.01 13.02
CA LEU A 70 3.65 8.84 12.70
C LEU A 70 3.31 8.72 11.21
N HIS A 71 3.19 9.82 10.47
CA HIS A 71 2.90 9.78 9.04
C HIS A 71 4.06 9.10 8.31
N GLU A 72 3.73 8.03 7.59
CA GLU A 72 4.64 7.18 6.83
C GLU A 72 5.68 6.42 7.67
N ALA A 73 5.49 6.38 9.00
CA ALA A 73 6.37 5.64 9.90
C ALA A 73 6.15 4.12 9.80
N VAL A 74 7.23 3.37 10.01
CA VAL A 74 7.17 1.92 10.23
C VAL A 74 7.09 1.66 11.73
N LEU A 75 5.99 1.04 12.16
CA LEU A 75 5.77 0.65 13.55
C LEU A 75 6.12 -0.83 13.72
N HIS A 76 6.75 -1.19 14.83
CA HIS A 76 7.09 -2.57 15.16
C HIS A 76 6.28 -3.02 16.38
N SER A 77 5.71 -4.22 16.34
CA SER A 77 5.18 -4.83 17.55
C SER A 77 6.32 -5.18 18.50
N GLU A 78 6.17 -4.90 19.78
CA GLU A 78 7.04 -5.52 20.78
C GLU A 78 6.81 -7.04 20.77
N PRO A 79 7.87 -7.86 20.86
CA PRO A 79 7.71 -9.29 21.02
C PRO A 79 7.03 -9.55 22.36
N GLU A 80 5.87 -10.22 22.32
CA GLU A 80 5.18 -10.63 23.54
C GLU A 80 6.11 -11.54 24.36
N ALA A 81 6.21 -11.32 25.68
CA ALA A 81 7.13 -12.06 26.53
C ALA A 81 6.84 -13.57 26.46
N GLY A 82 7.74 -14.34 25.83
CA GLY A 82 7.60 -15.78 25.65
C GLY A 82 7.04 -16.23 24.28
N ALA A 83 6.71 -15.31 23.38
CA ALA A 83 6.34 -15.66 22.00
C ALA A 83 7.58 -15.82 21.12
N VAL A 84 7.74 -17.00 20.51
CA VAL A 84 8.72 -17.24 19.44
C VAL A 84 8.09 -16.80 18.13
N GLY A 85 8.32 -15.55 17.73
CA GLY A 85 7.83 -14.99 16.47
C GLY A 85 8.57 -13.72 16.09
N GLU A 86 8.70 -13.48 14.79
CA GLU A 86 9.29 -12.24 14.28
C GLU A 86 8.41 -11.03 14.62
N ALA A 87 9.04 -9.91 14.98
CA ALA A 87 8.36 -8.65 15.23
C ALA A 87 7.56 -8.22 13.99
N GLN A 88 6.26 -8.00 14.16
CA GLN A 88 5.39 -7.57 13.08
C GLN A 88 5.63 -6.10 12.79
N SER A 89 5.69 -5.75 11.50
CA SER A 89 5.86 -4.37 11.05
C SER A 89 4.57 -3.85 10.44
N PHE A 90 4.24 -2.60 10.73
CA PHE A 90 3.05 -1.91 10.25
C PHE A 90 3.44 -0.59 9.60
N ALA A 91 2.79 -0.24 8.50
CA ALA A 91 2.92 1.10 7.91
C ALA A 91 1.83 2.01 8.47
N CYS A 92 2.20 3.18 8.98
CA CYS A 92 1.27 4.16 9.51
C CYS A 92 1.16 5.33 8.53
N VAL A 93 -0.05 5.75 8.18
CA VAL A 93 -0.27 6.86 7.23
C VAL A 93 -1.34 7.79 7.81
N TYR A 94 -0.97 9.05 8.08
CA TYR A 94 -1.95 10.09 8.37
C TYR A 94 -2.97 10.25 7.23
N VAL A 95 -4.26 10.28 7.57
CA VAL A 95 -5.38 10.40 6.60
C VAL A 95 -6.27 11.61 6.89
N GLY A 96 -5.77 12.57 7.68
CA GLY A 96 -6.44 13.82 7.99
C GLY A 96 -7.05 13.89 9.39
N SER A 97 -7.57 15.07 9.72
CA SER A 97 -8.20 15.34 11.00
C SER A 97 -9.63 14.78 11.07
N ALA A 98 -10.02 14.33 12.26
CA ALA A 98 -11.38 13.98 12.62
C ALA A 98 -12.04 15.10 13.42
N ASP A 99 -13.34 15.28 13.19
CA ASP A 99 -14.29 15.75 14.20
C ASP A 99 -14.07 17.20 14.71
N GLY A 100 -13.18 17.97 14.07
CA GLY A 100 -12.93 19.38 14.33
C GLY A 100 -12.26 19.66 15.68
N ASP A 101 -12.00 20.94 15.93
CA ASP A 101 -11.53 21.44 17.22
C ASP A 101 -12.69 21.48 18.22
N ARG A 102 -12.49 20.92 19.41
CA ARG A 102 -13.53 20.89 20.44
C ARG A 102 -12.97 20.96 21.85
N ALA A 103 -13.80 21.44 22.76
CA ALA A 103 -13.58 21.27 24.19
C ALA A 103 -14.12 19.90 24.63
N ASP A 104 -13.33 19.16 25.39
CA ASP A 104 -13.72 17.93 26.06
C ASP A 104 -13.92 18.23 27.55
N ALA A 105 -15.19 18.35 27.95
CA ALA A 105 -15.56 18.63 29.34
C ALA A 105 -15.25 17.46 30.29
N LEU A 106 -15.14 16.22 29.79
CA LEU A 106 -14.88 15.04 30.61
C LEU A 106 -13.39 14.94 30.97
N LEU A 107 -12.51 15.25 30.02
CA LEU A 107 -11.06 15.23 30.21
C LEU A 107 -10.48 16.61 30.59
N GLY A 108 -11.28 17.67 30.53
CA GLY A 108 -10.94 19.00 31.03
C GLY A 108 -9.97 19.77 30.12
N GLY A 109 -10.04 19.57 28.80
CA GLY A 109 -9.09 20.17 27.87
C GLY A 109 -9.66 20.43 26.48
N LEU A 110 -8.90 21.14 25.66
CA LEU A 110 -9.17 21.32 24.24
C LEU A 110 -8.54 20.15 23.47
N THR A 111 -9.14 19.73 22.35
CA THR A 111 -8.62 18.64 21.53
C THR A 111 -8.97 18.76 20.04
N ARG A 112 -8.20 18.06 19.21
CA ARG A 112 -8.43 17.81 17.78
C ARG A 112 -8.20 16.34 17.49
N GLY A 113 -9.09 15.69 16.75
CA GLY A 113 -8.87 14.31 16.34
C GLY A 113 -7.92 14.23 15.16
N LEU A 114 -6.90 13.36 15.23
CA LEU A 114 -6.03 13.01 14.09
C LEU A 114 -6.28 11.55 13.71
N ARG A 115 -6.44 11.25 12.43
CA ARG A 115 -6.67 9.87 11.95
C ARG A 115 -5.44 9.32 11.26
N PHE A 116 -5.05 8.12 11.64
CA PHE A 116 -3.98 7.35 11.01
C PHE A 116 -4.52 6.01 10.53
N ALA A 117 -4.23 5.66 9.28
CA ALA A 117 -4.41 4.33 8.76
C ALA A 117 -3.17 3.50 9.06
N VAL A 118 -3.33 2.45 9.86
CA VAL A 118 -2.28 1.48 10.16
C VAL A 118 -2.52 0.24 9.31
N TYR A 119 -1.53 -0.09 8.48
CA TYR A 119 -1.58 -1.20 7.55
C TYR A 119 -0.74 -2.37 8.06
N ARG A 120 -1.36 -3.54 8.16
CA ARG A 120 -0.65 -4.81 8.37
C ARG A 120 -0.40 -5.45 7.01
N GLN A 121 0.87 -5.51 6.63
CA GLN A 121 1.29 -6.04 5.34
C GLN A 121 1.12 -7.57 5.30
N PRO A 122 0.69 -8.13 4.16
CA PRO A 122 0.53 -9.57 4.03
C PRO A 122 1.90 -10.24 3.93
N ALA A 123 2.05 -11.43 4.53
CA ALA A 123 3.27 -12.21 4.39
C ALA A 123 3.60 -12.42 2.89
N GLY A 124 4.88 -12.22 2.53
CA GLY A 124 5.34 -12.31 1.16
C GLY A 124 5.17 -13.73 0.61
N VAL A 125 4.25 -13.91 -0.33
CA VAL A 125 4.25 -15.08 -1.22
C VAL A 125 4.88 -14.63 -2.53
N PRO A 126 5.87 -15.35 -3.09
CA PRO A 126 6.49 -14.97 -4.35
C PRO A 126 5.46 -14.82 -5.46
N ALA A 127 5.72 -13.90 -6.40
CA ALA A 127 4.92 -13.78 -7.61
C ALA A 127 4.90 -15.13 -8.35
N ASP A 128 3.71 -15.51 -8.85
CA ASP A 128 3.50 -16.74 -9.59
C ASP A 128 4.43 -16.82 -10.82
N ALA A 129 4.95 -18.00 -11.15
CA ALA A 129 5.92 -18.20 -12.24
C ALA A 129 5.32 -18.05 -13.65
N GLY A 130 4.04 -17.68 -13.76
CA GLY A 130 3.35 -17.43 -15.01
C GLY A 130 3.81 -16.16 -15.74
N PRO A 131 3.26 -15.89 -16.94
CA PRO A 131 3.65 -14.74 -17.77
C PRO A 131 3.55 -13.39 -17.06
N ALA A 132 2.52 -13.21 -16.22
CA ALA A 132 2.37 -11.99 -15.44
C ALA A 132 3.48 -11.80 -14.40
N GLY A 133 3.99 -12.89 -13.81
CA GLY A 133 5.12 -12.86 -12.89
C GLY A 133 6.42 -12.53 -13.61
N ALA A 134 6.65 -13.09 -14.80
CA ALA A 134 7.80 -12.72 -15.64
C ALA A 134 7.79 -11.22 -15.98
N GLU A 135 6.64 -10.67 -16.37
CA GLU A 135 6.48 -9.24 -16.63
C GLU A 135 6.72 -8.38 -15.37
N LEU A 136 6.20 -8.81 -14.20
CA LEU A 136 6.49 -8.15 -12.92
C LEU A 136 7.99 -8.19 -12.58
N THR A 137 8.67 -9.32 -12.82
CA THR A 137 10.12 -9.43 -12.62
C THR A 137 10.89 -8.52 -13.57
N ALA A 138 10.48 -8.44 -14.84
CA ALA A 138 11.10 -7.54 -15.82
C ALA A 138 10.91 -6.07 -15.43
N LEU A 139 9.71 -5.68 -14.97
CA LEU A 139 9.43 -4.33 -14.47
C LEU A 139 10.22 -4.00 -13.21
N ALA A 140 10.32 -4.95 -12.29
CA ALA A 140 11.10 -4.78 -11.07
C ALA A 140 12.59 -4.56 -11.41
N LYS A 141 13.16 -5.42 -12.27
CA LYS A 141 14.54 -5.30 -12.75
C LYS A 141 14.79 -3.96 -13.44
N LEU A 142 13.94 -3.56 -14.38
CA LEU A 142 14.03 -2.28 -15.08
C LEU A 142 14.01 -1.10 -14.11
N SER A 143 13.14 -1.15 -13.10
CA SER A 143 13.03 -0.09 -12.10
C SER A 143 14.28 0.00 -11.22
N SER A 144 14.82 -1.14 -10.78
CA SER A 144 16.07 -1.18 -10.00
C SER A 144 17.27 -0.67 -10.80
N GLU A 145 17.38 -1.03 -12.08
CA GLU A 145 18.46 -0.53 -12.96
C GLU A 145 18.35 0.97 -13.22
N LEU A 146 17.13 1.49 -13.37
CA LEU A 146 16.89 2.90 -13.67
C LEU A 146 17.07 3.82 -12.45
N LEU A 147 16.58 3.39 -11.29
CA LEU A 147 16.52 4.22 -10.08
C LEU A 147 17.74 4.04 -9.17
N GLY A 148 18.48 2.93 -9.33
CA GLY A 148 19.69 2.62 -8.59
C GLY A 148 19.46 1.73 -7.36
N SER A 149 20.56 1.29 -6.76
CA SER A 149 20.57 0.30 -5.65
C SER A 149 19.91 0.79 -4.36
N ASP A 150 19.75 2.09 -4.19
CA ASP A 150 19.09 2.70 -3.05
C ASP A 150 17.57 2.44 -3.02
N TRP A 151 16.99 2.08 -4.17
CA TRP A 151 15.56 1.83 -4.29
C TRP A 151 15.22 0.38 -4.03
N HIS A 152 14.33 0.15 -3.07
CA HIS A 152 13.76 -1.16 -2.83
C HIS A 152 12.64 -1.43 -3.83
N VAL A 153 12.75 -2.47 -4.64
CA VAL A 153 11.73 -2.79 -5.65
C VAL A 153 11.03 -4.10 -5.31
N ALA A 154 9.72 -4.04 -5.21
CA ALA A 154 8.84 -5.17 -4.91
C ALA A 154 7.92 -5.47 -6.08
N ALA A 155 7.45 -6.71 -6.14
CA ALA A 155 6.50 -7.20 -7.12
C ALA A 155 5.29 -7.82 -6.42
N ASP A 156 4.11 -7.58 -7.00
CA ASP A 156 2.78 -8.01 -6.59
C ASP A 156 2.25 -7.44 -5.25
N ARG A 157 3.10 -7.40 -4.22
CA ARG A 157 2.71 -7.05 -2.84
C ARG A 157 3.81 -6.28 -2.12
N TRP A 158 3.41 -5.42 -1.18
CA TRP A 158 4.36 -4.69 -0.34
C TRP A 158 5.16 -5.66 0.55
N PRO A 159 6.47 -5.45 0.74
CA PRO A 159 7.27 -6.25 1.66
C PRO A 159 6.90 -5.94 3.10
N ASN A 160 7.14 -6.90 4.01
CA ASN A 160 7.06 -6.68 5.45
C ASN A 160 8.09 -5.60 5.83
N ALA A 161 7.62 -4.43 6.27
CA ALA A 161 8.38 -3.19 6.45
C ALA A 161 8.82 -2.54 5.13
N VAL A 162 7.94 -1.70 4.58
CA VAL A 162 8.25 -0.85 3.44
C VAL A 162 9.36 0.14 3.81
N LYS A 163 10.51 0.00 3.17
CA LYS A 163 11.66 0.89 3.32
C LYS A 163 11.68 1.88 2.16
N ARG A 164 11.69 3.17 2.46
CA ARG A 164 11.81 4.22 1.45
C ARG A 164 13.29 4.48 1.10
N PRO A 165 13.62 4.76 -0.17
CA PRO A 165 12.71 4.87 -1.29
C PRO A 165 12.36 3.49 -1.87
N CYS A 166 11.16 3.32 -2.40
CA CYS A 166 10.73 2.03 -2.95
C CYS A 166 9.72 2.14 -4.10
N VAL A 167 9.66 1.07 -4.89
CA VAL A 167 8.66 0.88 -5.95
C VAL A 167 7.99 -0.48 -5.77
N LEU A 168 6.67 -0.53 -5.87
CA LEU A 168 5.91 -1.77 -6.00
C LEU A 168 5.21 -1.82 -7.36
N TRP A 169 5.39 -2.91 -8.10
CA TRP A 169 4.61 -3.23 -9.30
C TRP A 169 3.54 -4.28 -9.00
N ARG A 170 2.33 -4.08 -9.51
CA ARG A 170 1.18 -4.97 -9.29
C ARG A 170 0.45 -5.25 -10.59
N LEU A 171 0.00 -6.49 -10.80
CA LEU A 171 -1.02 -6.78 -11.80
C LEU A 171 -2.37 -6.28 -11.27
N SER A 172 -2.92 -5.25 -11.91
CA SER A 172 -4.20 -4.64 -11.54
C SER A 172 -5.38 -5.17 -12.36
N GLY A 173 -5.11 -5.78 -13.53
CA GLY A 173 -6.13 -6.37 -14.36
C GLY A 173 -5.55 -7.22 -15.48
N SER A 174 -6.32 -8.20 -15.94
CA SER A 174 -5.99 -9.03 -17.09
C SER A 174 -7.26 -9.35 -17.84
N ARG A 175 -7.27 -9.13 -19.16
CA ARG A 175 -8.43 -9.43 -20.01
C ARG A 175 -7.99 -9.98 -21.36
N LYS A 176 -8.77 -10.92 -21.89
CA LYS A 176 -8.63 -11.36 -23.29
C LYS A 176 -9.26 -10.32 -24.20
N VAL A 177 -8.54 -9.93 -25.24
CA VAL A 177 -8.99 -9.05 -26.30
C VAL A 177 -8.96 -9.87 -27.59
N THR A 178 -10.13 -10.18 -28.11
CA THR A 178 -10.23 -10.97 -29.35
C THR A 178 -9.75 -10.13 -30.52
N ALA A 179 -8.63 -10.54 -31.12
CA ALA A 179 -8.10 -9.87 -32.30
C ALA A 179 -8.61 -10.52 -33.60
N LYS A 180 -8.70 -11.86 -33.64
CA LYS A 180 -9.16 -12.67 -34.80
C LYS A 180 -9.77 -14.02 -34.33
N PRO A 181 -10.51 -14.76 -35.17
CA PRO A 181 -11.11 -16.05 -34.80
C PRO A 181 -10.12 -17.12 -34.31
N SER A 182 -8.84 -17.06 -34.72
CA SER A 182 -7.79 -18.02 -34.36
C SER A 182 -6.69 -17.46 -33.45
N ALA A 183 -6.83 -16.22 -33.00
CA ALA A 183 -5.83 -15.56 -32.15
C ALA A 183 -6.48 -14.53 -31.22
N PHE A 184 -6.10 -14.56 -29.95
CA PHE A 184 -6.50 -13.56 -28.97
C PHE A 184 -5.26 -12.87 -28.41
N ASP A 185 -5.39 -11.59 -28.14
CA ASP A 185 -4.40 -10.86 -27.38
C ASP A 185 -4.82 -10.88 -25.90
N VAL A 186 -3.86 -10.91 -24.99
CA VAL A 186 -4.08 -10.74 -23.56
C VAL A 186 -3.58 -9.35 -23.21
N ARG A 187 -4.50 -8.49 -22.75
CA ARG A 187 -4.15 -7.18 -22.20
C ARG A 187 -4.03 -7.30 -20.69
N ARG A 188 -2.84 -7.02 -20.18
CA ARG A 188 -2.57 -6.92 -18.74
C ARG A 188 -2.34 -5.46 -18.39
N THR A 189 -2.92 -5.03 -17.28
CA THR A 189 -2.76 -3.69 -16.74
C THR A 189 -1.98 -3.78 -15.45
N TYR A 190 -0.85 -3.09 -15.40
CA TYR A 190 0.04 -2.97 -14.26
C TYR A 190 -0.12 -1.62 -13.58
N ALA A 191 0.03 -1.61 -12.26
CA ALA A 191 0.10 -0.40 -11.45
C ALA A 191 1.45 -0.34 -10.75
N ALA A 192 2.14 0.80 -10.84
CA ALA A 192 3.33 1.11 -10.08
C ALA A 192 2.99 2.06 -8.93
N HIS A 193 3.54 1.75 -7.78
CA HIS A 193 3.45 2.49 -6.53
C HIS A 193 4.85 2.98 -6.19
N VAL A 194 5.08 4.29 -6.24
CA VAL A 194 6.40 4.87 -6.01
C VAL A 194 6.34 5.68 -4.73
N LEU A 195 7.24 5.38 -3.79
CA LEU A 195 7.37 6.08 -2.53
C LEU A 195 8.80 6.59 -2.40
N GLY A 196 8.98 7.91 -2.53
CA GLY A 196 10.27 8.56 -2.30
C GLY A 196 10.52 8.82 -0.81
N ARG A 197 11.74 9.28 -0.47
CA ARG A 197 12.06 9.88 0.85
C ARG A 197 11.39 11.25 1.04
N GLY A 198 10.88 11.83 -0.05
CA GLY A 198 10.03 13.01 -0.06
C GLY A 198 9.39 13.23 -1.43
N PRO A 199 8.46 14.20 -1.55
CA PRO A 199 7.64 14.39 -2.75
C PRO A 199 8.45 14.69 -4.02
N ALA A 200 9.58 15.41 -3.89
CA ALA A 200 10.45 15.73 -5.02
C ALA A 200 11.15 14.49 -5.59
N GLU A 201 11.66 13.60 -4.71
CA GLU A 201 12.32 12.36 -5.14
C GLU A 201 11.30 11.39 -5.75
N GLU A 202 10.10 11.32 -5.18
CA GLU A 202 8.98 10.54 -5.73
C GLU A 202 8.58 10.99 -7.14
N ARG A 203 8.36 12.30 -7.33
CA ARG A 203 8.02 12.87 -8.64
C ARG A 203 9.12 12.60 -9.67
N ALA A 204 10.38 12.83 -9.30
CA ALA A 204 11.51 12.57 -10.20
C ALA A 204 11.61 11.08 -10.61
N ALA A 205 11.35 10.16 -9.67
CA ALA A 205 11.33 8.73 -9.98
C ALA A 205 10.17 8.35 -10.91
N LEU A 206 8.97 8.90 -10.67
CA LEU A 206 7.81 8.69 -11.54
C LEU A 206 8.05 9.21 -12.96
N GLU A 207 8.63 10.40 -13.11
CA GLU A 207 8.97 10.98 -14.40
C GLU A 207 9.97 10.09 -15.17
N ARG A 208 11.03 9.63 -14.49
CA ARG A 208 12.04 8.73 -15.08
C ARG A 208 11.42 7.41 -15.53
N LEU A 209 10.61 6.77 -14.67
CA LEU A 209 9.93 5.51 -15.02
C LEU A 209 8.99 5.70 -16.21
N THR A 210 8.18 6.76 -16.19
CA THR A 210 7.23 7.07 -17.26
C THR A 210 7.95 7.30 -18.57
N GLN A 211 9.03 8.10 -18.57
CA GLN A 211 9.83 8.36 -19.77
C GLN A 211 10.48 7.08 -20.31
N ARG A 212 11.08 6.26 -19.43
CA ARG A 212 11.74 5.01 -19.82
C ARG A 212 10.76 4.00 -20.42
N LEU A 213 9.57 3.87 -19.83
CA LEU A 213 8.53 2.94 -20.27
C LEU A 213 7.86 3.42 -21.56
N SER A 214 7.60 4.73 -21.69
CA SER A 214 7.02 5.30 -22.90
C SER A 214 7.97 5.21 -24.11
N GLY A 215 9.29 5.27 -23.86
CA GLY A 215 10.30 5.03 -24.89
C GLY A 215 10.57 3.56 -25.22
N ALA A 216 10.07 2.63 -24.40
CA ALA A 216 10.26 1.19 -24.61
C ALA A 216 9.11 0.62 -25.44
N GLN A 217 9.44 -0.10 -26.52
CA GLN A 217 8.41 -0.77 -27.34
C GLN A 217 7.94 -2.09 -26.73
N ARG A 218 8.80 -2.75 -25.94
CA ARG A 218 8.54 -4.07 -25.36
C ARG A 218 9.15 -4.22 -23.98
N LEU A 219 8.51 -5.02 -23.15
CA LEU A 219 9.13 -5.61 -21.97
C LEU A 219 9.92 -6.83 -22.41
N GLU A 220 11.20 -6.87 -22.02
CA GLU A 220 12.06 -8.02 -22.32
C GLU A 220 11.50 -9.27 -21.66
N ALA A 221 11.50 -10.38 -22.42
CA ALA A 221 11.03 -11.65 -21.93
C ALA A 221 12.01 -12.21 -20.89
N SER A 222 11.51 -12.65 -19.73
CA SER A 222 12.36 -13.23 -18.69
C SER A 222 12.90 -14.62 -19.03
N ALA A 223 12.37 -15.30 -20.05
CA ALA A 223 12.79 -16.66 -20.43
C ALA A 223 13.08 -16.80 -21.94
N PRO A 224 14.13 -17.55 -22.33
CA PRO A 224 14.41 -17.86 -23.73
C PRO A 224 13.21 -18.51 -24.42
N GLY A 225 12.77 -17.96 -25.56
CA GLY A 225 11.67 -18.51 -26.36
C GLY A 225 10.26 -17.96 -26.03
N THR A 226 10.11 -17.15 -24.98
CA THR A 226 8.86 -16.39 -24.75
C THR A 226 8.86 -15.10 -25.56
N ARG A 227 7.75 -14.81 -26.25
CA ARG A 227 7.60 -13.55 -26.99
C ARG A 227 7.45 -12.42 -25.98
N GLY A 228 8.34 -11.44 -26.03
CA GLY A 228 8.25 -10.23 -25.21
C GLY A 228 6.93 -9.51 -25.43
N ALA A 229 6.37 -8.98 -24.35
CA ALA A 229 5.08 -8.33 -24.36
C ALA A 229 5.22 -6.86 -24.77
N THR A 230 4.25 -6.34 -25.53
CA THR A 230 4.33 -5.01 -26.14
C THR A 230 3.69 -3.99 -25.22
N ILE A 231 4.39 -2.89 -24.94
CA ILE A 231 3.83 -1.79 -24.15
C ILE A 231 2.81 -1.07 -25.02
N ALA A 232 1.57 -1.00 -24.55
CA ALA A 232 0.46 -0.42 -25.28
C ALA A 232 0.15 1.01 -24.82
N ASP A 233 0.28 1.28 -23.52
CA ASP A 233 -0.06 2.57 -22.93
C ASP A 233 0.67 2.77 -21.60
N VAL A 234 1.06 4.01 -21.29
CA VAL A 234 1.71 4.40 -20.05
C VAL A 234 1.07 5.70 -19.58
N VAL A 235 0.48 5.69 -18.39
CA VAL A 235 -0.21 6.86 -17.82
C VAL A 235 0.30 7.09 -16.39
N ALA A 236 0.73 8.31 -16.10
CA ALA A 236 1.08 8.73 -14.75
C ALA A 236 0.04 9.71 -14.20
N ASP A 237 -0.39 9.49 -12.95
CA ASP A 237 -1.25 10.34 -12.15
C ASP A 237 -0.45 10.76 -10.91
N LEU A 238 0.20 11.92 -10.99
CA LEU A 238 1.10 12.43 -9.94
C LEU A 238 0.37 12.81 -8.64
N GLU A 239 -0.95 12.92 -8.69
CA GLU A 239 -1.81 13.26 -7.54
C GLU A 239 -2.40 11.99 -6.88
N ALA A 240 -2.17 10.81 -7.47
CA ALA A 240 -2.61 9.55 -6.88
C ALA A 240 -1.82 9.20 -5.61
N ASP A 241 -2.51 8.66 -4.63
CA ASP A 241 -1.88 8.07 -3.44
C ASP A 241 -0.95 6.92 -3.87
N GLY A 242 0.35 7.10 -3.66
CA GLY A 242 1.39 6.15 -4.01
C GLY A 242 1.30 4.83 -3.24
N PHE A 243 0.72 4.82 -2.04
CA PHE A 243 0.63 3.62 -1.22
C PHE A 243 -0.58 2.75 -1.58
N VAL A 244 -1.74 3.37 -1.85
CA VAL A 244 -3.04 2.69 -2.00
C VAL A 244 -3.47 2.55 -3.47
N LYS A 245 -3.31 3.60 -4.29
CA LYS A 245 -3.81 3.61 -5.67
C LYS A 245 -2.71 3.23 -6.67
N GLY A 246 -1.50 3.75 -6.44
CA GLY A 246 -0.39 3.71 -7.38
C GLY A 246 -0.49 4.87 -8.36
N GLN A 247 0.65 5.50 -8.66
CA GLN A 247 0.69 6.69 -9.51
C GLN A 247 0.93 6.37 -10.98
N LEU A 248 1.39 5.17 -11.34
CA LEU A 248 1.68 4.83 -12.75
C LEU A 248 0.87 3.60 -13.19
N ARG A 249 0.16 3.72 -14.30
CA ARG A 249 -0.56 2.64 -14.96
C ARG A 249 0.12 2.28 -16.27
N LEU A 250 0.39 1.00 -16.48
CA LEU A 250 1.04 0.46 -17.66
C LEU A 250 0.16 -0.64 -18.27
N ASP A 251 -0.20 -0.51 -19.54
CA ASP A 251 -0.84 -1.59 -20.27
C ASP A 251 0.14 -2.32 -21.17
N VAL A 252 0.05 -3.64 -21.12
CA VAL A 252 0.89 -4.55 -21.90
C VAL A 252 0.00 -5.49 -22.69
N LEU A 253 0.37 -5.73 -23.95
CA LEU A 253 -0.29 -6.66 -24.86
C LEU A 253 0.62 -7.84 -25.18
N GLU A 254 0.14 -9.04 -24.90
CA GLU A 254 0.78 -10.29 -25.30
C GLU A 254 -0.14 -11.04 -26.28
N ARG A 255 0.41 -11.49 -27.41
CA ARG A 255 -0.37 -12.25 -28.38
C ARG A 255 -0.30 -13.74 -28.05
N ALA A 256 -1.44 -14.33 -27.73
CA ALA A 256 -1.56 -15.76 -27.50
C ALA A 256 -2.15 -16.46 -28.73
N ALA A 257 -1.57 -17.59 -29.12
CA ALA A 257 -2.21 -18.48 -30.07
C ALA A 257 -3.38 -19.18 -29.38
N ALA A 258 -4.52 -19.31 -30.06
CA ALA A 258 -5.54 -20.25 -29.61
C ALA A 258 -4.91 -21.65 -29.61
N ALA A 259 -5.07 -22.41 -28.52
CA ALA A 259 -4.71 -23.83 -28.54
C ALA A 259 -5.45 -24.48 -29.72
N PRO A 260 -4.78 -25.31 -30.54
CA PRO A 260 -5.47 -25.99 -31.62
C PRO A 260 -6.54 -26.88 -31.00
N VAL A 261 -7.81 -26.51 -31.17
CA VAL A 261 -8.94 -27.38 -30.86
C VAL A 261 -8.82 -28.55 -31.83
N ARG A 262 -8.44 -29.73 -31.32
CA ARG A 262 -8.44 -30.94 -32.13
C ARG A 262 -9.91 -31.23 -32.49
N PRO A 263 -10.26 -31.36 -33.77
CA PRO A 263 -11.64 -31.68 -34.14
C PRO A 263 -12.04 -33.01 -33.49
N GLY A 264 -13.01 -32.96 -32.58
CA GLY A 264 -13.53 -34.12 -31.85
C GLY A 264 -13.19 -34.20 -30.36
N GLU A 265 -12.36 -33.29 -29.81
CA GLU A 265 -12.08 -33.24 -28.37
C GLU A 265 -13.13 -32.35 -27.67
N PRO A 266 -13.95 -32.89 -26.75
CA PRO A 266 -14.94 -32.08 -26.04
C PRO A 266 -14.24 -31.02 -25.20
N ASP A 267 -14.77 -29.79 -25.19
CA ASP A 267 -14.27 -28.72 -24.33
C ASP A 267 -14.15 -29.25 -22.89
N PRO A 268 -13.00 -29.07 -22.21
CA PRO A 268 -12.87 -29.50 -20.83
C PRO A 268 -13.97 -28.81 -20.03
N PRO A 269 -14.76 -29.55 -19.23
CA PRO A 269 -15.88 -28.97 -18.52
C PRO A 269 -15.39 -27.84 -17.63
N VAL A 270 -16.02 -26.67 -17.75
CA VAL A 270 -15.83 -25.56 -16.83
C VAL A 270 -16.23 -26.05 -15.44
N ARG A 271 -15.24 -26.39 -14.61
CA ARG A 271 -15.48 -26.81 -13.23
C ARG A 271 -15.89 -25.60 -12.42
N ILE A 272 -17.19 -25.33 -12.39
CA ILE A 272 -17.79 -24.42 -11.40
C ILE A 272 -17.69 -25.16 -10.06
N GLY A 273 -16.75 -24.74 -9.22
CA GLY A 273 -16.61 -25.30 -7.87
C GLY A 273 -17.87 -25.02 -7.06
N TYR A 274 -18.57 -26.08 -6.64
CA TYR A 274 -19.64 -25.96 -5.66
C TYR A 274 -19.04 -25.62 -4.30
N VAL A 275 -19.41 -24.46 -3.74
CA VAL A 275 -19.13 -24.11 -2.34
C VAL A 275 -20.07 -24.94 -1.47
N GLY A 276 -19.54 -25.97 -0.83
CA GLY A 276 -20.28 -26.77 0.14
C GLY A 276 -20.59 -25.94 1.38
N PHE A 277 -21.88 -25.71 1.64
CA PHE A 277 -22.34 -25.27 2.96
C PHE A 277 -22.05 -26.40 3.96
N LYS A 278 -21.15 -26.16 4.92
CA LYS A 278 -21.06 -27.01 6.11
C LYS A 278 -22.39 -26.87 6.87
N GLN A 279 -23.13 -27.98 7.00
CA GLN A 279 -24.13 -28.12 8.05
C GLN A 279 -23.41 -28.04 9.40
N ALA A 280 -23.95 -27.24 10.30
CA ALA A 280 -23.55 -27.18 11.69
C ALA A 280 -24.09 -28.44 12.39
N ASP A 281 -23.19 -29.16 13.06
CA ASP A 281 -23.54 -29.99 14.21
C ASP A 281 -23.49 -29.12 15.48
#